data_AF-A0A9C7SI20-F1
#
_entry.id   AF-A0A9C7SI20-F1
#
_cell.length_a   1.000
_cell.length_b   1.000
_cell.length_c   1.000
_cell.angle_alpha   90.00
_cell.angle_beta   90.00
_cell.angle_gamma   90.00
#
_symmetry.space_group_name_H-M   'P 1'
#
loop_
_entity.id
_entity.type
_entity.pdbx_description
1 polymer ?
#
loop_
_entity_poly.entity_id
_entity_poly.type
_entity_poly.pdbx_seq_one_letter_code
_entity_poly.pdbx_strand_id
1 'polypeptide(L)'
;MDKTLSVEFDAGLLLEGGNTLTLIHGPRNGGETSFVYLNAFDVSYPHSYVAVADGLAFMAAGELSSEKLNAEAKVLTVSGFSSADIKLLDISSPLRPKWIEDTTIDSAGSQRISFVPGEGSGSYLAVAGAAIKTPAWVRKDTVSRLRKPRNRADYVVIAPVELADGARALADYQAGKGLHAKVVLLEDIYDEFNGGIEDPSAIQRFLSYAWNNWRLAPRYAALVGDGSYDHRDLLGLGDSLVPAWMTATPNGLFAADNLYGRFANEQKIAIGRIPVHDNAGMYSYVDKLTAWQAGLGASGKVQLMADNDDVAGAFTDDSNGLKSLIPGGKLAADDIYLKDIFADGGDINTARTALLSALNAGRDNVNYLGHGGMDRFTAEGLLTTADVSGLTNARTPFVNALSCVINRFAVAGYDSLGEELVLRNGGGAIAVWSPTGLSQNPSAVLLNRALYESIYTDGKKVFGDAIVAALNKYAARGGVEWMPKVYTLLGDPALPILPGAHYAHKRNARPVRVRKSGE
;
A
#
# COMPACT_ATOMS: atom_id res chain seq x y z
N MET A 1 6.99 -0.46 14.83
CA MET A 1 6.82 0.40 16.02
C MET A 1 7.64 1.63 15.75
N ASP A 2 6.99 2.74 15.46
CA ASP A 2 7.68 4.01 15.41
C ASP A 2 8.06 4.38 16.84
N LYS A 3 9.33 4.72 17.03
CA LYS A 3 9.83 5.17 18.32
C LYS A 3 10.37 6.58 18.14
N THR A 4 9.77 7.52 18.84
CA THR A 4 10.35 8.84 19.03
C THR A 4 11.29 8.78 20.22
N LEU A 5 12.52 9.26 20.03
CA LEU A 5 13.51 9.42 21.09
C LEU A 5 13.74 10.92 21.27
N SER A 6 13.45 11.44 22.46
CA SER A 6 13.75 12.81 22.84
C SER A 6 14.94 12.80 23.77
N VAL A 7 15.97 13.58 23.44
CA VAL A 7 17.20 13.70 24.24
C VAL A 7 17.52 15.18 24.39
N GLU A 8 17.69 15.62 25.62
CA GLU A 8 18.28 16.93 25.91
C GLU A 8 19.80 16.84 25.72
N PHE A 9 20.38 17.87 25.13
CA PHE A 9 21.81 17.96 24.89
C PHE A 9 22.27 19.39 25.20
N ASP A 10 23.57 19.54 25.50
CA ASP A 10 24.16 20.86 25.69
C ASP A 10 24.19 21.60 24.35
N ALA A 11 23.55 22.77 24.28
CA ALA A 11 23.53 23.60 23.07
C ALA A 11 24.94 23.99 22.60
N GLY A 12 25.94 24.00 23.49
CA GLY A 12 27.34 24.21 23.15
C GLY A 12 27.97 23.13 22.28
N LEU A 13 27.29 21.99 22.05
CA LEU A 13 27.68 20.97 21.08
C LEU A 13 27.39 21.37 19.63
N LEU A 14 26.51 22.35 19.41
CA LEU A 14 26.18 22.84 18.07
C LEU A 14 27.25 23.82 17.58
N LEU A 15 27.71 23.60 16.36
CA LEU A 15 28.61 24.50 15.67
C LEU A 15 27.83 25.45 14.76
N GLU A 16 28.34 26.66 14.58
CA GLU A 16 27.85 27.56 13.53
C GLU A 16 28.13 26.91 12.16
N GLY A 17 27.07 26.69 11.37
CA GLY A 17 27.15 26.00 10.09
C GLY A 17 26.83 24.50 10.17
N GLY A 18 27.69 23.66 9.59
CA GLY A 18 27.43 22.23 9.41
C GLY A 18 27.53 21.44 10.72
N ASN A 19 26.48 20.68 11.02
CA ASN A 19 26.43 19.75 12.15
C ASN A 19 26.16 18.32 11.63
N THR A 20 26.71 17.30 12.30
CA THR A 20 26.52 15.89 11.95
C THR A 20 25.76 15.17 13.05
N LEU A 21 24.59 14.62 12.72
CA LEU A 21 23.86 13.69 13.59
C LEU A 21 24.25 12.26 13.23
N THR A 22 24.81 11.51 14.18
CA THR A 22 25.16 10.10 13.99
C THR A 22 24.27 9.20 14.84
N LEU A 23 23.55 8.28 14.20
CA LEU A 23 22.76 7.26 14.88
C LEU A 23 23.55 5.95 14.94
N ILE A 24 23.95 5.55 16.14
CA ILE A 24 24.68 4.30 16.39
C ILE A 24 23.71 3.31 17.04
N HIS A 25 23.55 2.13 16.46
CA HIS A 25 22.76 1.04 17.05
C HIS A 25 23.60 -0.23 17.17
N GLY A 26 23.43 -0.95 18.28
CA GLY A 26 24.05 -2.26 18.49
C GLY A 26 23.12 -3.42 18.10
N PRO A 27 23.65 -4.64 17.95
CA PRO A 27 22.81 -5.82 17.76
C PRO A 27 21.91 -6.02 18.97
N ARG A 28 20.62 -6.26 18.74
CA ARG A 28 19.70 -6.63 19.81
C ARG A 28 19.92 -8.11 20.14
N ASN A 29 20.36 -8.42 21.36
CA ASN A 29 20.49 -9.78 21.90
C ASN A 29 21.42 -10.74 21.11
N GLY A 30 22.54 -10.24 20.56
CA GLY A 30 23.55 -11.10 19.94
C GLY A 30 23.21 -11.64 18.54
N GLY A 31 22.18 -11.10 17.86
CA GLY A 31 21.95 -11.35 16.44
C GLY A 31 22.93 -10.59 15.54
N GLU A 32 23.15 -11.09 14.32
CA GLU A 32 24.22 -10.61 13.42
C GLU A 32 23.90 -9.29 12.69
N THR A 33 22.64 -8.86 12.60
CA THR A 33 22.26 -7.59 11.93
C THR A 33 21.06 -6.91 12.59
N SER A 34 21.09 -5.58 12.61
CA SER A 34 19.98 -4.71 13.00
C SER A 34 19.86 -3.62 11.94
N PHE A 35 18.65 -3.18 11.62
CA PHE A 35 18.41 -2.07 10.69
C PHE A 35 17.63 -0.98 11.43
N VAL A 36 18.05 0.27 11.26
CA VAL A 36 17.32 1.43 11.77
C VAL A 36 17.01 2.34 10.58
N TYR A 37 15.73 2.58 10.36
CA TYR A 37 15.24 3.52 9.35
C TYR A 37 14.93 4.85 10.05
N LEU A 38 15.74 5.87 9.79
CA LEU A 38 15.49 7.21 10.30
C LEU A 38 14.36 7.84 9.48
N ASN A 39 13.24 8.14 10.14
CA ASN A 39 12.13 8.83 9.49
C ASN A 39 12.39 10.35 9.44
N ALA A 40 12.60 10.96 10.60
CA ALA A 40 12.93 12.38 10.76
C ALA A 40 13.67 12.60 12.09
N PHE A 41 14.29 13.77 12.23
CA PHE A 41 14.77 14.29 13.50
C PHE A 41 14.52 15.80 13.54
N ASP A 42 14.23 16.31 14.73
CA ASP A 42 14.07 17.74 14.98
C ASP A 42 15.06 18.16 16.07
N VAL A 43 15.67 19.33 15.90
CA VAL A 43 16.58 19.93 16.89
C VAL A 43 16.02 21.29 17.27
N SER A 44 15.76 21.50 18.56
CA SER A 44 15.34 22.78 19.12
C SER A 44 16.48 23.37 19.93
N TYR A 45 16.86 24.60 19.61
CA TYR A 45 17.93 25.33 20.31
C TYR A 45 17.67 26.84 20.23
N PRO A 46 18.18 27.64 21.19
CA PRO A 46 18.13 29.10 21.09
C PRO A 46 18.87 29.59 19.84
N HIS A 47 18.21 30.41 19.03
CA HIS A 47 18.80 30.99 17.82
C HIS A 47 18.59 32.51 17.81
N SER A 48 19.53 33.24 17.23
CA SER A 48 19.44 34.70 17.10
C SER A 48 18.38 35.10 16.06
N TYR A 49 17.80 36.30 16.17
CA TYR A 49 16.88 36.83 15.15
C TYR A 49 17.66 37.38 13.95
N VAL A 50 18.39 36.50 13.27
CA VAL A 50 19.17 36.79 12.07
C VAL A 50 18.68 35.86 10.95
N ALA A 51 18.28 36.44 9.84
CA ALA A 51 17.86 35.74 8.65
C ALA A 51 19.03 35.05 7.96
N VAL A 52 18.78 33.84 7.48
CA VAL A 52 19.72 33.04 6.69
C VAL A 52 19.08 32.80 5.33
N ALA A 53 19.83 33.09 4.26
CA ALA A 53 19.30 33.06 2.90
C ALA A 53 18.00 33.87 2.75
N ASP A 54 18.00 35.08 3.34
CA ASP A 54 16.90 36.05 3.25
C ASP A 54 15.56 35.60 3.85
N GLY A 55 15.58 34.63 4.79
CA GLY A 55 14.40 34.23 5.53
C GLY A 55 14.69 33.80 6.97
N LEU A 56 13.70 33.97 7.85
CA LEU A 56 13.69 33.39 9.19
C LEU A 56 12.26 33.08 9.63
N ALA A 57 12.01 31.82 9.95
CA ALA A 57 10.86 31.43 10.77
C ALA A 57 11.30 31.43 12.25
N PHE A 58 10.56 32.10 13.11
CA PHE A 58 10.93 32.25 14.53
C PHE A 58 9.71 32.33 15.43
N MET A 59 9.90 31.98 16.70
CA MET A 59 8.92 32.21 17.75
C MET A 59 9.31 33.47 18.53
N ALA A 60 8.34 34.34 18.80
CA ALA A 60 8.51 35.34 19.84
C ALA A 60 8.46 34.60 21.19
N ALA A 61 9.63 34.40 21.81
CA ALA A 61 9.77 33.59 23.02
C ALA A 61 8.88 34.11 24.18
N GLY A 62 8.06 33.21 24.72
CA GLY A 62 7.26 33.40 25.92
C GLY A 62 8.01 33.05 27.20
N GLU A 63 8.97 33.88 27.61
CA GLU A 63 9.31 34.10 29.03
C GLU A 63 8.99 35.56 29.39
N LEU A 64 7.77 35.98 29.08
CA LEU A 64 7.22 37.22 29.59
C LEU A 64 6.19 36.84 30.65
N SER A 65 6.66 36.52 31.86
CA SER A 65 5.77 36.48 33.01
C SER A 65 5.00 37.80 33.06
N SER A 66 3.73 37.74 33.46
CA SER A 66 2.81 38.88 33.59
C SER A 66 3.35 40.04 34.42
N GLU A 67 4.42 39.85 35.18
CA GLU A 67 5.11 40.88 35.96
C GLU A 67 6.14 41.70 35.16
N LYS A 68 6.57 41.26 33.96
CA LYS A 68 7.49 41.99 33.06
C LYS A 68 6.79 42.63 31.85
N LEU A 69 5.47 42.68 31.86
CA LEU A 69 4.62 43.16 30.76
C LEU A 69 4.35 44.68 30.77
N ASN A 70 4.85 45.42 31.76
CA ASN A 70 4.67 46.88 31.85
C ASN A 70 6.02 47.60 31.63
N ALA A 71 6.23 48.18 30.44
CA ALA A 71 6.77 49.56 30.27
C ALA A 71 7.13 49.94 28.82
N GLU A 72 7.47 49.02 27.92
CA GLU A 72 7.84 49.35 26.53
C GLU A 72 7.30 48.27 25.60
N ALA A 73 6.65 48.66 24.51
CA ALA A 73 6.32 47.73 23.43
C ALA A 73 7.64 47.11 22.96
N LYS A 74 7.92 45.85 23.31
CA LYS A 74 9.18 45.20 22.97
C LYS A 74 9.21 44.99 21.46
N VAL A 75 9.80 45.94 20.76
CA VAL A 75 10.06 45.86 19.33
C VAL A 75 11.02 44.70 19.10
N LEU A 76 10.56 43.68 18.38
CA LEU A 76 11.43 42.61 17.88
C LEU A 76 12.07 43.08 16.59
N THR A 77 13.35 42.79 16.43
CA THR A 77 14.11 43.13 15.22
C THR A 77 14.77 41.89 14.66
N VAL A 78 14.50 41.60 13.39
CA VAL A 78 15.14 40.52 12.64
C VAL A 78 16.11 41.17 11.64
N SER A 79 17.39 40.85 11.74
CA SER A 79 18.44 41.37 10.84
C SER A 79 18.90 40.29 9.85
N GLY A 80 19.93 40.55 9.05
CA GLY A 80 20.54 39.57 8.16
C GLY A 80 19.98 39.52 6.74
N PHE A 81 19.07 40.43 6.38
CA PHE A 81 18.52 40.49 5.03
C PHE A 81 19.46 41.24 4.07
N SER A 82 19.51 40.78 2.83
CA SER A 82 20.24 41.38 1.71
C SER A 82 19.49 42.51 1.03
N SER A 83 18.16 42.58 1.23
CA SER A 83 17.24 43.53 0.59
C SER A 83 16.29 44.18 1.59
N ALA A 84 15.84 45.40 1.28
CA ALA A 84 14.87 46.16 2.07
C ALA A 84 13.41 45.78 1.74
N ASP A 85 13.16 44.97 0.70
CA ASP A 85 11.82 44.41 0.46
C ASP A 85 11.60 43.21 1.37
N ILE A 86 11.36 43.47 2.66
CA ILE A 86 11.12 42.44 3.68
C ILE A 86 9.63 42.37 3.97
N LYS A 87 9.09 41.16 3.98
CA LYS A 87 7.71 40.88 4.37
C LYS A 87 7.67 40.13 5.70
N LEU A 88 6.66 40.41 6.51
CA LEU A 88 6.44 39.76 7.78
C LEU A 88 5.07 39.11 7.82
N LEU A 89 5.03 37.82 8.15
CA LEU A 89 3.83 37.01 8.22
C LEU A 89 3.68 36.44 9.64
N ASP A 90 2.54 36.70 10.28
CA ASP A 90 2.09 35.96 11.46
C ASP A 90 1.61 34.58 11.03
N ILE A 91 2.33 33.55 11.47
CA ILE A 91 2.03 32.13 11.21
C ILE A 91 1.59 31.39 12.48
N SER A 92 1.23 32.13 13.54
CA SER A 92 0.71 31.56 14.80
C SER A 92 -0.57 30.74 14.58
N SER A 93 -1.34 31.07 13.54
CA SER A 93 -2.45 30.25 13.03
C SER A 93 -2.10 29.72 11.63
N PRO A 94 -1.57 28.49 11.51
CA PRO A 94 -1.06 27.96 10.24
C PRO A 94 -2.10 27.91 9.10
N LEU A 95 -3.39 27.79 9.43
CA LEU A 95 -4.48 27.79 8.44
C LEU A 95 -5.00 29.19 8.09
N ARG A 96 -4.55 30.22 8.80
CA ARG A 96 -4.98 31.61 8.64
C ARG A 96 -3.81 32.58 8.86
N PRO A 97 -2.71 32.45 8.08
CA PRO A 97 -1.58 33.34 8.21
C PRO A 97 -1.99 34.78 7.85
N LYS A 98 -1.34 35.78 8.46
CA LYS A 98 -1.66 37.20 8.25
C LYS A 98 -0.41 38.01 7.99
N TRP A 99 -0.45 38.87 6.98
CA TRP A 99 0.61 39.86 6.76
C TRP A 99 0.58 40.91 7.88
N ILE A 100 1.75 41.28 8.37
CA ILE A 100 1.94 42.38 9.32
C ILE A 100 2.50 43.56 8.54
N GLU A 101 1.70 44.62 8.43
CA GLU A 101 2.07 45.83 7.69
C GLU A 101 2.73 46.89 8.60
N ASP A 102 2.39 46.89 9.89
CA ASP A 102 2.92 47.83 10.90
C ASP A 102 4.36 47.45 11.31
N THR A 103 5.28 47.64 10.36
CA THR A 103 6.70 47.30 10.48
C THR A 103 7.59 48.48 10.10
N THR A 104 8.80 48.50 10.66
CA THR A 104 9.85 49.47 10.30
C THR A 104 11.00 48.73 9.65
N ILE A 105 11.45 49.20 8.49
CA ILE A 105 12.62 48.66 7.79
C ILE A 105 13.72 49.70 7.79
N ASP A 106 14.90 49.32 8.28
CA ASP A 106 16.11 50.13 8.26
C ASP A 106 17.34 49.24 8.06
N SER A 107 18.54 49.83 8.16
CA SER A 107 19.80 49.10 7.95
C SER A 107 20.82 49.39 9.05
N ALA A 108 21.39 48.32 9.63
CA ALA A 108 22.51 48.39 10.55
C ALA A 108 23.45 47.19 10.28
N GLY A 109 24.40 47.38 9.37
CA GLY A 109 25.25 46.31 8.84
C GLY A 109 24.54 45.44 7.78
N SER A 110 23.30 45.03 8.04
CA SER A 110 22.38 44.37 7.10
C SER A 110 21.01 45.06 7.13
N GLN A 111 20.15 44.74 6.16
CA GLN A 111 18.75 45.15 6.20
C GLN A 111 18.06 44.40 7.34
N ARG A 112 17.19 45.11 8.06
CA ARG A 112 16.47 44.54 9.20
C ARG A 112 15.04 45.04 9.24
N ILE A 113 14.16 44.21 9.78
CA ILE A 113 12.74 44.52 9.98
C ILE A 113 12.43 44.51 11.46
N SER A 114 11.71 45.53 11.92
CA SER A 114 11.30 45.72 13.30
C SER A 114 9.78 45.80 13.41
N PHE A 115 9.21 45.14 14.41
CA PHE A 115 7.75 45.11 14.64
C PHE A 115 7.42 44.86 16.11
N VAL A 116 6.18 45.12 16.50
CA VAL A 116 5.66 44.76 17.83
C VAL A 116 4.87 43.46 17.71
N PRO A 117 5.26 42.36 18.38
CA PRO A 117 4.50 41.12 18.35
C PRO A 117 3.15 41.28 19.05
N GLY A 118 2.15 40.51 18.62
CA GLY A 118 0.85 40.43 19.31
C GLY A 118 0.95 39.78 20.69
N GLU A 119 -0.14 39.82 21.46
CA GLU A 119 -0.18 39.20 22.80
C GLU A 119 0.06 37.67 22.74
N GLY A 120 1.03 37.19 23.52
CA GLY A 120 1.37 35.76 23.64
C GLY A 120 2.64 35.34 22.88
N SER A 121 2.94 34.03 22.89
CA SER A 121 4.05 33.45 22.11
C SER A 121 3.61 33.20 20.67
N GLY A 122 3.78 34.22 19.81
CA GLY A 122 3.48 34.13 18.38
C GLY A 122 4.60 33.48 17.56
N SER A 123 4.24 32.81 16.47
CA SER A 123 5.17 32.31 15.45
C SER A 123 5.12 33.22 14.23
N TYR A 124 6.27 33.61 13.72
CA TYR A 124 6.40 34.58 12.63
C TYR A 124 7.35 34.07 11.54
N LEU A 125 7.14 34.54 10.31
CA LEU A 125 8.04 34.36 9.18
C LEU A 125 8.41 35.73 8.63
N ALA A 126 9.67 36.11 8.74
CA ALA A 126 10.23 37.26 8.05
C ALA A 126 11.00 36.78 6.82
N VAL A 127 10.72 37.34 5.64
CA VAL A 127 11.30 36.87 4.37
C VAL A 127 11.44 38.03 3.39
N ALA A 128 12.57 38.11 2.68
CA ALA A 128 12.70 39.09 1.60
C ALA A 128 11.82 38.71 0.40
N GLY A 129 11.32 39.68 -0.37
CA GLY A 129 10.41 39.45 -1.49
C GLY A 129 10.94 38.45 -2.52
N ALA A 130 12.24 38.52 -2.84
CA ALA A 130 12.89 37.60 -3.76
C ALA A 130 13.06 36.17 -3.19
N ALA A 131 13.01 36.01 -1.87
CA ALA A 131 13.10 34.71 -1.18
C ALA A 131 11.71 34.07 -0.93
N ILE A 132 10.62 34.77 -1.27
CA ILE A 132 9.27 34.19 -1.23
C ILE A 132 9.19 33.06 -2.25
N LYS A 133 8.98 31.84 -1.75
CA LYS A 133 8.86 30.65 -2.58
C LYS A 133 7.58 30.71 -3.41
N THR A 134 7.69 30.38 -4.69
CA THR A 134 6.55 30.14 -5.58
C THR A 134 6.21 28.66 -5.60
N PRO A 135 4.94 28.29 -5.82
CA PRO A 135 4.58 26.88 -6.01
C PRO A 135 5.30 26.34 -7.25
N ALA A 136 5.83 25.12 -7.16
CA ALA A 136 6.49 24.47 -8.29
C ALA A 136 5.55 24.29 -9.50
N TRP A 137 4.26 24.05 -9.22
CA TRP A 137 3.20 23.96 -10.21
C TRP A 137 1.84 24.26 -9.57
N VAL A 138 0.84 24.56 -10.39
CA VAL A 138 -0.56 24.71 -9.98
C VAL A 138 -1.43 23.97 -11.00
N ARG A 139 -2.36 23.14 -10.51
CA ARG A 139 -3.32 22.42 -11.34
C ARG A 139 -4.74 22.82 -10.96
N LYS A 140 -5.63 22.90 -11.95
CA LYS A 140 -7.06 23.09 -11.69
C LYS A 140 -7.65 21.81 -11.07
N ASP A 141 -8.23 21.95 -9.89
CA ASP A 141 -9.03 20.90 -9.25
C ASP A 141 -10.43 20.80 -9.89
N THR A 142 -10.92 19.57 -10.05
CA THR A 142 -12.31 19.26 -10.37
C THR A 142 -12.97 18.62 -9.17
N VAL A 143 -13.59 19.45 -8.33
CA VAL A 143 -14.19 19.05 -7.05
C VAL A 143 -14.99 17.74 -7.13
N SER A 144 -14.50 16.73 -6.42
CA SER A 144 -15.16 15.45 -6.22
C SER A 144 -16.20 15.47 -5.09
N ARG A 145 -16.88 14.33 -4.90
CA ARG A 145 -17.99 14.18 -3.94
C ARG A 145 -17.90 12.86 -3.18
N LEU A 146 -16.70 12.35 -2.94
CA LEU A 146 -16.43 11.08 -2.26
C LEU A 146 -16.95 11.11 -0.81
N ARG A 147 -16.92 12.27 -0.14
CA ARG A 147 -17.51 12.49 1.18
C ARG A 147 -19.04 12.64 1.21
N LYS A 148 -19.76 12.42 0.11
CA LYS A 148 -21.24 12.44 0.14
C LYS A 148 -21.81 11.06 0.53
N PRO A 149 -22.58 10.93 1.62
CA PRO A 149 -23.15 9.64 2.07
C PRO A 149 -24.06 8.95 1.03
N ARG A 150 -24.60 9.70 0.07
CA ARG A 150 -25.46 9.16 -1.00
C ARG A 150 -24.73 8.29 -2.02
N ASN A 151 -23.39 8.25 -2.00
CA ASN A 151 -22.61 7.41 -2.90
C ASN A 151 -22.99 5.93 -2.77
N ARG A 152 -22.84 5.20 -3.87
CA ARG A 152 -23.14 3.76 -3.94
C ARG A 152 -22.17 3.09 -4.89
N ALA A 153 -21.32 2.23 -4.35
CA ALA A 153 -20.51 1.32 -5.13
C ALA A 153 -20.13 0.13 -4.25
N ASP A 154 -20.41 -1.09 -4.69
CA ASP A 154 -19.87 -2.29 -4.07
C ASP A 154 -18.54 -2.74 -4.70
N TYR A 155 -18.12 -2.09 -5.79
CA TYR A 155 -16.79 -2.22 -6.39
C TYR A 155 -16.22 -0.83 -6.70
N VAL A 156 -15.04 -0.51 -6.17
CA VAL A 156 -14.33 0.74 -6.51
C VAL A 156 -13.05 0.43 -7.27
N VAL A 157 -12.81 1.16 -8.35
CA VAL A 157 -11.52 1.16 -9.07
C VAL A 157 -10.79 2.43 -8.68
N ILE A 158 -9.65 2.28 -8.01
CA ILE A 158 -8.80 3.38 -7.58
C ILE A 158 -7.61 3.46 -8.55
N ALA A 159 -7.46 4.59 -9.23
CA ALA A 159 -6.42 4.78 -10.24
C ALA A 159 -6.00 6.26 -10.29
N PRO A 160 -4.74 6.58 -10.65
CA PRO A 160 -4.38 7.96 -11.01
C PRO A 160 -5.12 8.39 -12.29
N VAL A 161 -5.19 9.70 -12.53
CA VAL A 161 -5.85 10.28 -13.72
C VAL A 161 -5.30 9.71 -15.02
N GLU A 162 -4.01 9.37 -15.04
CA GLU A 162 -3.29 8.81 -16.19
C GLU A 162 -3.80 7.42 -16.59
N LEU A 163 -4.37 6.67 -15.64
CA LEU A 163 -4.94 5.33 -15.85
C LEU A 163 -6.49 5.36 -15.89
N ALA A 164 -7.11 6.53 -16.01
CA ALA A 164 -8.56 6.68 -15.89
C ALA A 164 -9.36 5.90 -16.94
N ASP A 165 -8.85 5.76 -18.17
CA ASP A 165 -9.55 5.07 -19.25
C ASP A 165 -9.51 3.55 -19.06
N GLY A 166 -8.35 3.00 -18.69
CA GLY A 166 -8.19 1.59 -18.31
C GLY A 166 -8.99 1.23 -17.07
N ALA A 167 -9.00 2.13 -16.07
CA ALA A 167 -9.84 1.99 -14.89
C ALA A 167 -11.35 1.97 -15.23
N ARG A 168 -11.77 2.78 -16.20
CA ARG A 168 -13.15 2.78 -16.70
C ARG A 168 -13.49 1.48 -17.42
N ALA A 169 -12.59 0.95 -18.24
CA ALA A 169 -12.79 -0.34 -18.90
C ALA A 169 -13.03 -1.48 -17.88
N LEU A 170 -12.25 -1.51 -16.79
CA LEU A 170 -12.48 -2.47 -15.70
C LEU A 170 -13.82 -2.20 -14.99
N ALA A 171 -14.16 -0.95 -14.69
CA ALA A 171 -15.44 -0.60 -14.06
C ALA A 171 -16.64 -1.03 -14.93
N ASP A 172 -16.58 -0.80 -16.23
CA ASP A 172 -17.63 -1.19 -17.19
C ASP A 172 -17.74 -2.72 -17.31
N TYR A 173 -16.60 -3.44 -17.32
CA TYR A 173 -16.58 -4.90 -17.25
C TYR A 173 -17.34 -5.41 -16.02
N GLN A 174 -17.07 -4.86 -14.83
CA GLN A 174 -17.73 -5.27 -13.59
C GLN A 174 -19.19 -4.87 -13.53
N ALA A 175 -19.54 -3.69 -14.07
CA ALA A 175 -20.93 -3.26 -14.21
C ALA A 175 -21.73 -4.23 -15.08
N GLY A 176 -21.12 -4.74 -16.16
CA GLY A 176 -21.67 -5.80 -17.00
C GLY A 176 -21.90 -7.13 -16.26
N LYS A 177 -21.25 -7.34 -15.12
CA LYS A 177 -21.49 -8.49 -14.22
C LYS A 177 -22.50 -8.22 -13.11
N GLY A 178 -23.05 -7.01 -13.04
CA GLY A 178 -24.06 -6.62 -12.06
C GLY A 178 -23.50 -5.97 -10.79
N LEU A 179 -22.22 -5.62 -10.75
CA LEU A 179 -21.66 -4.79 -9.68
C LEU A 179 -22.00 -3.31 -9.90
N HIS A 180 -22.19 -2.58 -8.82
CA HIS A 180 -22.17 -1.12 -8.85
C HIS A 180 -20.71 -0.65 -8.80
N ALA A 181 -20.07 -0.63 -9.96
CA ALA A 181 -18.69 -0.20 -10.12
C ALA A 181 -18.57 1.33 -10.18
N LYS A 182 -17.53 1.87 -9.54
CA LYS A 182 -17.21 3.30 -9.58
C LYS A 182 -15.70 3.51 -9.70
N VAL A 183 -15.28 4.26 -10.72
CA VAL A 183 -13.92 4.81 -10.78
C VAL A 183 -13.80 5.94 -9.75
N VAL A 184 -12.72 5.91 -8.99
CA VAL A 184 -12.35 6.90 -7.99
C VAL A 184 -10.90 7.29 -8.30
N LEU A 185 -10.69 8.55 -8.68
CA LEU A 185 -9.35 9.01 -8.99
C LEU A 185 -8.53 9.15 -7.70
N LEU A 186 -7.25 8.80 -7.77
CA LEU A 186 -6.35 8.83 -6.63
C LEU A 186 -6.14 10.25 -6.11
N GLU A 187 -6.14 11.22 -7.02
CA GLU A 187 -6.01 12.64 -6.72
C GLU A 187 -7.22 13.16 -5.94
N ASP A 188 -8.45 12.73 -6.30
CA ASP A 188 -9.66 13.03 -5.54
C ASP A 188 -9.59 12.47 -4.10
N ILE A 189 -8.96 11.31 -3.93
CA ILE A 189 -8.74 10.72 -2.61
C ILE A 189 -7.78 11.59 -1.79
N TYR A 190 -6.68 12.05 -2.39
CA TYR A 190 -5.72 12.92 -1.70
C TYR A 190 -6.36 14.25 -1.30
N ASP A 191 -7.06 14.90 -2.21
CA ASP A 191 -7.73 16.18 -1.98
C ASP A 191 -8.78 16.06 -0.86
N GLU A 192 -9.66 15.06 -0.92
CA GLU A 192 -10.73 14.92 0.08
C GLU A 192 -10.27 14.29 1.41
N PHE A 193 -9.25 13.42 1.44
CA PHE A 193 -8.90 12.61 2.63
C PHE A 193 -7.51 12.85 3.22
N ASN A 194 -6.69 13.70 2.58
CA ASN A 194 -5.39 14.09 3.10
C ASN A 194 -4.97 15.53 2.73
N GLY A 195 -5.90 16.39 2.30
CA GLY A 195 -5.62 17.79 1.99
C GLY A 195 -4.69 17.99 0.80
N GLY A 196 -4.75 17.10 -0.18
CA GLY A 196 -3.91 17.10 -1.38
C GLY A 196 -2.52 16.48 -1.18
N ILE A 197 -2.19 16.02 0.03
CA ILE A 197 -0.92 15.34 0.30
C ILE A 197 -1.01 13.89 -0.17
N GLU A 198 -0.10 13.50 -1.07
CA GLU A 198 0.04 12.12 -1.54
C GLU A 198 0.57 11.24 -0.41
N ASP A 199 -0.25 10.32 0.07
CA ASP A 199 0.12 9.39 1.15
C ASP A 199 -0.79 8.15 1.11
N PRO A 200 -0.25 6.93 1.31
CA PRO A 200 -1.04 5.71 1.42
C PRO A 200 -2.24 5.83 2.38
N SER A 201 -2.10 6.54 3.50
CA SER A 201 -3.16 6.70 4.49
C SER A 201 -4.41 7.39 3.97
N ALA A 202 -4.30 8.20 2.91
CA ALA A 202 -5.45 8.79 2.24
C ALA A 202 -6.40 7.72 1.67
N ILE A 203 -5.85 6.68 1.03
CA ILE A 203 -6.60 5.55 0.46
C ILE A 203 -7.33 4.79 1.56
N GLN A 204 -6.65 4.46 2.66
CA GLN A 204 -7.27 3.77 3.79
C GLN A 204 -8.37 4.61 4.45
N ARG A 205 -8.15 5.92 4.64
CA ARG A 205 -9.16 6.86 5.17
C ARG A 205 -10.37 6.93 4.25
N PHE A 206 -10.16 7.00 2.93
CA PHE A 206 -11.22 6.97 1.94
C PHE A 206 -12.04 5.68 2.03
N LEU A 207 -11.40 4.51 1.99
CA LEU A 207 -12.08 3.22 2.04
C LEU A 207 -12.82 3.02 3.37
N SER A 208 -12.22 3.43 4.48
CA SER A 208 -12.86 3.43 5.81
C SER A 208 -14.09 4.35 5.84
N TYR A 209 -14.00 5.55 5.26
CA TYR A 209 -15.13 6.46 5.16
C TYR A 209 -16.23 5.86 4.28
N ALA A 210 -15.90 5.37 3.09
CA ALA A 210 -16.85 4.78 2.16
C ALA A 210 -17.58 3.57 2.79
N TRP A 211 -16.84 2.70 3.46
CA TRP A 211 -17.39 1.56 4.20
C TRP A 211 -18.42 1.97 5.26
N ASN A 212 -18.13 3.04 6.01
CA ASN A 212 -18.97 3.46 7.13
C ASN A 212 -20.14 4.38 6.72
N ASN A 213 -20.01 5.14 5.62
CA ASN A 213 -20.89 6.27 5.34
C ASN A 213 -21.60 6.20 3.98
N TRP A 214 -21.13 5.41 3.01
CA TRP A 214 -21.81 5.32 1.72
C TRP A 214 -23.09 4.47 1.83
N ARG A 215 -24.12 4.87 1.07
CA ARG A 215 -25.41 4.15 1.00
C ARG A 215 -25.25 2.71 0.52
N LEU A 216 -24.27 2.46 -0.34
CA LEU A 216 -23.76 1.12 -0.62
C LEU A 216 -22.25 1.16 -0.47
N ALA A 217 -21.76 0.47 0.56
CA ALA A 217 -20.35 0.36 0.90
C ALA A 217 -19.59 -0.55 -0.09
N PRO A 218 -18.32 -0.23 -0.41
CA PRO A 218 -17.47 -1.09 -1.21
C PRO A 218 -17.29 -2.46 -0.55
N ARG A 219 -17.40 -3.53 -1.33
CA ARG A 219 -16.98 -4.89 -0.96
C ARG A 219 -15.61 -5.22 -1.54
N TYR A 220 -15.28 -4.61 -2.67
CA TYR A 220 -14.05 -4.80 -3.41
C TYR A 220 -13.43 -3.44 -3.75
N ALA A 221 -12.11 -3.35 -3.68
CA ALA A 221 -11.34 -2.21 -4.20
C ALA A 221 -10.17 -2.71 -5.05
N ALA A 222 -10.19 -2.38 -6.33
CA ALA A 222 -9.09 -2.62 -7.25
C ALA A 222 -8.16 -1.40 -7.27
N LEU A 223 -6.89 -1.61 -6.96
CA LEU A 223 -5.82 -0.61 -7.11
C LEU A 223 -5.24 -0.79 -8.51
N VAL A 224 -5.42 0.18 -9.39
CA VAL A 224 -4.97 0.12 -10.79
C VAL A 224 -3.74 1.02 -10.92
N GLY A 225 -2.60 0.38 -11.11
CA GLY A 225 -1.29 1.00 -11.09
C GLY A 225 -0.30 0.16 -10.29
N ASP A 226 0.94 0.09 -10.77
CA ASP A 226 2.04 -0.43 -9.98
C ASP A 226 2.30 0.45 -8.73
N GLY A 227 2.98 -0.08 -7.72
CA GLY A 227 3.21 0.63 -6.47
C GLY A 227 4.54 0.28 -5.84
N SER A 228 5.30 1.29 -5.45
CA SER A 228 6.62 1.14 -4.84
C SER A 228 6.62 1.59 -3.37
N TYR A 229 7.59 1.12 -2.58
CA TYR A 229 7.91 1.76 -1.30
C TYR A 229 8.39 3.22 -1.50
N ASP A 230 8.95 3.53 -2.67
CA ASP A 230 9.42 4.86 -3.07
C ASP A 230 8.32 5.68 -3.78
N HIS A 231 7.14 5.74 -3.17
CA HIS A 231 6.00 6.49 -3.72
C HIS A 231 6.19 8.01 -3.85
N ARG A 232 7.29 8.55 -3.30
CA ARG A 232 7.67 9.96 -3.46
C ARG A 232 8.68 10.17 -4.59
N ASP A 233 9.02 9.10 -5.29
CA ASP A 233 9.98 9.06 -6.39
C ASP A 233 11.34 9.71 -6.04
N LEU A 234 11.86 9.40 -4.84
CA LEU A 234 13.16 9.92 -4.40
C LEU A 234 14.32 9.28 -5.15
N LEU A 235 14.12 8.08 -5.72
CA LEU A 235 15.08 7.38 -6.57
C LEU A 235 14.96 7.77 -8.06
N GLY A 236 13.88 8.46 -8.46
CA GLY A 236 13.67 8.93 -9.83
C GLY A 236 13.38 7.80 -10.84
N LEU A 237 12.73 6.73 -10.40
CA LEU A 237 12.38 5.57 -11.22
C LEU A 237 10.97 5.66 -11.82
N GLY A 238 10.08 6.46 -11.22
CA GLY A 238 8.74 6.73 -11.76
C GLY A 238 7.83 5.51 -11.88
N ASP A 239 8.05 4.49 -11.04
CA ASP A 239 7.33 3.20 -11.09
C ASP A 239 6.08 3.16 -10.20
N SER A 240 5.95 4.08 -9.24
CA SER A 240 4.83 4.10 -8.30
C SER A 240 3.65 4.93 -8.82
N LEU A 241 2.61 4.26 -9.32
CA LEU A 241 1.37 4.90 -9.79
C LEU A 241 0.26 4.90 -8.74
N VAL A 242 0.22 3.87 -7.89
CA VAL A 242 -0.64 3.81 -6.69
C VAL A 242 0.20 3.34 -5.52
N PRO A 243 0.37 4.15 -4.46
CA PRO A 243 1.32 3.83 -3.39
C PRO A 243 1.00 2.50 -2.70
N ALA A 244 2.04 1.78 -2.29
CA ALA A 244 1.91 0.56 -1.48
C ALA A 244 1.70 0.92 -0.01
N TRP A 245 0.82 0.18 0.69
CA TRP A 245 0.79 0.31 2.15
C TRP A 245 1.95 -0.46 2.76
N MET A 246 2.84 0.19 3.51
CA MET A 246 3.98 -0.50 4.14
C MET A 246 3.67 -0.89 5.59
N THR A 247 4.05 -2.11 5.99
CA THR A 247 3.96 -2.58 7.39
C THR A 247 5.27 -3.16 7.88
N ALA A 248 5.62 -2.84 9.12
CA ALA A 248 6.74 -3.49 9.80
C ALA A 248 6.37 -4.92 10.19
N THR A 249 7.30 -5.84 9.97
CA THR A 249 7.25 -7.25 10.38
C THR A 249 8.51 -7.58 11.18
N PRO A 250 8.59 -8.75 11.84
CA PRO A 250 9.83 -9.21 12.46
C PRO A 250 11.03 -9.30 11.49
N ASN A 251 10.76 -9.39 10.19
CA ASN A 251 11.77 -9.63 9.15
C ASN A 251 12.02 -8.41 8.24
N GLY A 252 11.50 -7.22 8.61
CA GLY A 252 11.66 -5.99 7.84
C GLY A 252 10.34 -5.32 7.44
N LEU A 253 10.45 -4.31 6.59
CA LEU A 253 9.34 -3.50 6.08
C LEU A 253 8.88 -4.05 4.73
N PHE A 254 7.60 -4.39 4.60
CA PHE A 254 7.02 -4.97 3.38
C PHE A 254 5.67 -4.36 3.05
N ALA A 255 5.27 -4.43 1.78
CA ALA A 255 3.95 -4.00 1.32
C ALA A 255 2.83 -4.89 1.90
N ALA A 256 1.66 -4.32 2.13
CA ALA A 256 0.55 -4.93 2.83
C ALA A 256 -0.78 -4.30 2.42
N ASP A 257 -1.08 -4.32 1.12
CA ASP A 257 -2.24 -3.63 0.56
C ASP A 257 -3.58 -4.12 1.12
N ASN A 258 -3.65 -5.35 1.63
CA ASN A 258 -4.85 -5.82 2.33
C ASN A 258 -5.23 -4.92 3.53
N LEU A 259 -4.26 -4.19 4.13
CA LEU A 259 -4.51 -3.24 5.22
C LEU A 259 -5.31 -2.01 4.78
N TYR A 260 -5.38 -1.69 3.48
CA TYR A 260 -6.29 -0.65 2.98
C TYR A 260 -7.77 -0.98 3.27
N GLY A 261 -8.12 -2.28 3.26
CA GLY A 261 -9.47 -2.78 3.49
C GLY A 261 -9.74 -3.35 4.89
N ARG A 262 -8.79 -3.20 5.82
CA ARG A 262 -8.87 -3.75 7.18
C ARG A 262 -9.27 -2.68 8.19
N PHE A 263 -10.39 -2.88 8.88
CA PHE A 263 -10.92 -1.93 9.87
C PHE A 263 -11.27 -2.65 11.17
N ALA A 264 -10.95 -2.03 12.32
CA ALA A 264 -11.22 -2.62 13.64
C ALA A 264 -10.73 -4.07 13.75
N ASN A 265 -9.50 -4.33 13.27
CA ASN A 265 -8.82 -5.63 13.22
C ASN A 265 -9.44 -6.71 12.32
N GLU A 266 -10.51 -6.42 11.57
CA GLU A 266 -11.16 -7.37 10.66
C GLU A 266 -11.00 -6.94 9.20
N GLN A 267 -10.75 -7.90 8.30
CA GLN A 267 -10.76 -7.62 6.86
C GLN A 267 -12.21 -7.39 6.42
N LYS A 268 -12.51 -6.20 5.88
CA LYS A 268 -13.87 -5.81 5.45
C LYS A 268 -14.02 -5.70 3.95
N ILE A 269 -13.00 -5.18 3.28
CA ILE A 269 -12.97 -4.97 1.83
C ILE A 269 -11.90 -5.89 1.24
N ALA A 270 -12.24 -6.61 0.18
CA ALA A 270 -11.24 -7.35 -0.59
C ALA A 270 -10.43 -6.36 -1.44
N ILE A 271 -9.11 -6.38 -1.27
CA ILE A 271 -8.18 -5.53 -2.01
C ILE A 271 -7.45 -6.39 -3.04
N GLY A 272 -7.33 -5.90 -4.26
CA GLY A 272 -6.45 -6.47 -5.27
C GLY A 272 -5.77 -5.36 -6.06
N ARG A 273 -4.50 -5.56 -6.40
CA ARG A 273 -3.70 -4.62 -7.20
C ARG A 273 -3.52 -5.16 -8.61
N ILE A 274 -3.78 -4.34 -9.62
CA ILE A 274 -3.49 -4.64 -11.01
C ILE A 274 -2.28 -3.75 -11.36
N PRO A 275 -1.05 -4.28 -11.32
CA PRO A 275 0.20 -3.51 -11.36
C PRO A 275 0.57 -3.10 -12.79
N VAL A 276 -0.36 -2.46 -13.49
CA VAL A 276 -0.13 -1.94 -14.84
C VAL A 276 0.58 -0.59 -14.78
N HIS A 277 1.34 -0.26 -15.83
CA HIS A 277 1.99 1.04 -15.96
C HIS A 277 1.24 2.01 -16.90
N ASP A 278 0.29 1.50 -17.70
CA ASP A 278 -0.46 2.30 -18.66
C ASP A 278 -1.87 1.74 -18.94
N ASN A 279 -2.67 2.50 -19.70
CA ASN A 279 -4.02 2.08 -20.10
C ASN A 279 -4.01 0.85 -21.03
N ALA A 280 -2.95 0.63 -21.82
CA ALA A 280 -2.87 -0.51 -22.73
C ALA A 280 -2.70 -1.84 -21.97
N GLY A 281 -1.91 -1.83 -20.90
CA GLY A 281 -1.81 -2.91 -19.93
C GLY A 281 -3.17 -3.21 -19.28
N MET A 282 -3.93 -2.18 -18.92
CA MET A 282 -5.29 -2.37 -18.39
C MET A 282 -6.25 -3.01 -19.39
N TYR A 283 -6.25 -2.57 -20.65
CA TYR A 283 -7.09 -3.20 -21.67
C TYR A 283 -6.73 -4.67 -21.84
N SER A 284 -5.43 -4.99 -21.90
CA SER A 284 -4.96 -6.36 -22.01
C SER A 284 -5.37 -7.22 -20.80
N TYR A 285 -5.33 -6.65 -19.59
CA TYR A 285 -5.81 -7.33 -18.38
C TYR A 285 -7.33 -7.57 -18.40
N VAL A 286 -8.13 -6.60 -18.86
CA VAL A 286 -9.59 -6.75 -19.01
C VAL A 286 -9.96 -7.80 -20.06
N ASP A 287 -9.19 -7.89 -21.16
CA ASP A 287 -9.35 -8.96 -22.15
C ASP A 287 -9.08 -10.33 -21.53
N LYS A 288 -8.03 -10.44 -20.70
CA LYS A 288 -7.71 -11.65 -19.94
C LYS A 288 -8.86 -12.03 -18.98
N LEU A 289 -9.45 -11.06 -18.26
CA LEU A 289 -10.63 -11.28 -17.42
C LEU A 289 -11.83 -11.80 -18.22
N THR A 290 -12.06 -11.24 -19.42
CA THR A 290 -13.14 -11.66 -20.31
C THR A 290 -12.95 -13.11 -20.78
N ALA A 291 -11.74 -13.47 -21.20
CA ALA A 291 -11.38 -14.84 -21.57
C ALA A 291 -11.52 -15.82 -20.37
N TRP A 292 -11.07 -15.41 -19.18
CA TRP A 292 -11.25 -16.17 -17.94
C TRP A 292 -12.72 -16.45 -17.65
N GLN A 293 -13.58 -15.44 -17.76
CA GLN A 293 -15.00 -15.60 -17.48
C GLN A 293 -15.69 -16.53 -18.48
N ALA A 294 -15.34 -16.46 -19.76
CA ALA A 294 -15.91 -17.31 -20.79
C ALA A 294 -15.59 -18.81 -20.56
N GLY A 295 -14.41 -19.10 -20.01
CA GLY A 295 -13.97 -20.47 -19.69
C GLY A 295 -14.23 -20.92 -18.25
N LEU A 296 -14.95 -20.14 -17.42
CA LEU A 296 -15.11 -20.44 -16.00
C LEU A 296 -15.86 -21.76 -15.78
N GLY A 297 -15.20 -22.71 -15.11
CA GLY A 297 -15.74 -24.04 -14.85
C GLY A 297 -15.52 -25.05 -15.98
N ALA A 298 -14.84 -24.68 -17.07
CA ALA A 298 -14.51 -25.61 -18.15
C ALA A 298 -13.51 -26.70 -17.72
N SER A 299 -12.54 -26.37 -16.86
CA SER A 299 -11.63 -27.36 -16.27
C SER A 299 -12.01 -27.69 -14.83
N GLY A 300 -12.25 -26.67 -13.99
CA GLY A 300 -12.38 -26.82 -12.54
C GLY A 300 -11.15 -27.41 -11.85
N LYS A 301 -10.02 -27.57 -12.57
CA LYS A 301 -8.88 -28.36 -12.11
C LYS A 301 -7.95 -27.56 -11.21
N VAL A 302 -7.57 -28.17 -10.09
CA VAL A 302 -6.60 -27.69 -9.12
C VAL A 302 -5.30 -28.46 -9.31
N GLN A 303 -4.21 -27.75 -9.58
CA GLN A 303 -2.85 -28.30 -9.53
C GLN A 303 -2.27 -28.02 -8.15
N LEU A 304 -1.86 -29.07 -7.44
CA LEU A 304 -1.06 -28.92 -6.23
C LEU A 304 0.42 -29.04 -6.60
N MET A 305 1.23 -28.18 -5.97
CA MET A 305 2.67 -28.13 -6.13
C MET A 305 3.33 -27.94 -4.77
N ALA A 306 4.49 -28.56 -4.58
CA ALA A 306 5.26 -28.45 -3.36
C ALA A 306 6.77 -28.53 -3.66
N ASP A 307 7.52 -27.76 -2.89
CA ASP A 307 8.98 -27.81 -2.87
C ASP A 307 9.51 -29.10 -2.20
N ASN A 308 10.82 -29.29 -2.19
CA ASN A 308 11.45 -30.36 -1.42
C ASN A 308 11.36 -30.08 0.09
N ASP A 309 11.07 -31.12 0.88
CA ASP A 309 10.98 -30.97 2.34
C ASP A 309 12.36 -30.67 2.95
N ASP A 310 12.39 -29.77 3.92
CA ASP A 310 13.61 -29.40 4.65
C ASP A 310 13.31 -28.94 6.09
N VAL A 311 14.27 -28.25 6.71
CA VAL A 311 14.12 -27.74 8.09
C VAL A 311 13.05 -26.63 8.21
N ALA A 312 12.65 -25.99 7.11
CA ALA A 312 11.64 -24.96 7.09
C ALA A 312 10.22 -25.53 6.98
N GLY A 313 10.05 -26.74 6.42
CA GLY A 313 8.73 -27.36 6.32
C GLY A 313 8.70 -28.73 5.64
N ALA A 314 7.62 -29.47 5.92
CA ALA A 314 7.25 -30.68 5.21
C ALA A 314 6.22 -30.32 4.11
N PHE A 315 6.66 -29.56 3.10
CA PHE A 315 5.78 -28.95 2.11
C PHE A 315 4.91 -29.97 1.37
N THR A 316 5.44 -31.16 1.12
CA THR A 316 4.70 -32.26 0.47
C THR A 316 3.49 -32.70 1.30
N ASP A 317 3.70 -32.94 2.60
CA ASP A 317 2.64 -33.35 3.52
C ASP A 317 1.63 -32.22 3.78
N ASP A 318 2.13 -30.99 3.90
CA ASP A 318 1.30 -29.79 4.05
C ASP A 318 0.37 -29.57 2.84
N SER A 319 0.88 -29.80 1.62
CA SER A 319 0.11 -29.72 0.38
C SER A 319 -0.92 -30.85 0.29
N ASN A 320 -0.53 -32.08 0.66
CA ASN A 320 -1.45 -33.22 0.77
C ASN A 320 -2.60 -32.97 1.74
N GLY A 321 -2.38 -32.20 2.81
CA GLY A 321 -3.40 -31.78 3.76
C GLY A 321 -4.60 -31.05 3.14
N LEU A 322 -4.44 -30.43 1.96
CA LEU A 322 -5.51 -29.73 1.24
C LEU A 322 -6.41 -30.66 0.43
N LYS A 323 -5.93 -31.84 0.03
CA LYS A 323 -6.66 -32.73 -0.90
C LYS A 323 -8.07 -33.06 -0.41
N SER A 324 -8.23 -33.27 0.89
CA SER A 324 -9.54 -33.56 1.52
C SER A 324 -10.56 -32.41 1.44
N LEU A 325 -10.10 -31.17 1.25
CA LEU A 325 -10.95 -29.99 1.11
C LEU A 325 -11.38 -29.75 -0.33
N ILE A 326 -10.65 -30.32 -1.30
CA ILE A 326 -10.90 -30.11 -2.73
C ILE A 326 -11.93 -31.14 -3.19
N PRO A 327 -13.06 -30.72 -3.79
CA PRO A 327 -14.08 -31.65 -4.26
C PRO A 327 -13.52 -32.68 -5.24
N GLY A 328 -13.97 -33.93 -5.10
CA GLY A 328 -13.59 -35.00 -6.01
C GLY A 328 -13.81 -34.63 -7.48
N GLY A 329 -12.87 -35.02 -8.35
CA GLY A 329 -12.88 -34.67 -9.78
C GLY A 329 -12.31 -33.29 -10.11
N LYS A 330 -12.03 -32.43 -9.11
CA LYS A 330 -11.32 -31.16 -9.32
C LYS A 330 -9.81 -31.27 -9.15
N LEU A 331 -9.31 -32.27 -8.44
CA LEU A 331 -7.86 -32.48 -8.35
C LEU A 331 -7.29 -32.86 -9.72
N ALA A 332 -6.10 -32.34 -10.02
CA ALA A 332 -5.27 -32.86 -11.11
C ALA A 332 -4.98 -34.35 -10.89
N ALA A 333 -4.72 -35.08 -11.97
CA ALA A 333 -4.35 -36.49 -11.88
C ALA A 333 -3.04 -36.68 -11.10
N ASP A 334 -2.07 -35.79 -11.34
CA ASP A 334 -0.74 -35.83 -10.74
C ASP A 334 -0.43 -34.51 -10.04
N ASP A 335 0.18 -34.62 -8.86
CA ASP A 335 0.76 -33.48 -8.14
C ASP A 335 2.19 -33.24 -8.65
N ILE A 336 2.68 -32.00 -8.47
CA ILE A 336 4.07 -31.65 -8.83
C ILE A 336 4.82 -31.38 -7.53
N TYR A 337 5.32 -32.44 -6.91
CA TYR A 337 6.07 -32.37 -5.65
C TYR A 337 7.54 -32.68 -5.93
N LEU A 338 8.42 -31.72 -5.67
CA LEU A 338 9.86 -31.89 -5.96
C LEU A 338 10.47 -33.05 -5.18
N LYS A 339 10.03 -33.26 -3.93
CA LYS A 339 10.45 -34.41 -3.11
C LYS A 339 10.23 -35.75 -3.83
N ASP A 340 9.02 -35.97 -4.35
CA ASP A 340 8.64 -37.23 -4.97
C ASP A 340 9.32 -37.38 -6.34
N ILE A 341 9.37 -36.31 -7.14
CA ILE A 341 10.04 -36.32 -8.45
C ILE A 341 11.53 -36.66 -8.30
N PHE A 342 12.22 -36.08 -7.32
CA PHE A 342 13.64 -36.37 -7.10
C PHE A 342 13.87 -37.77 -6.51
N ALA A 343 12.95 -38.27 -5.66
CA ALA A 343 13.00 -39.63 -5.14
C ALA A 343 12.84 -40.68 -6.25
N ASP A 344 12.05 -40.38 -7.28
CA ASP A 344 11.84 -41.22 -8.46
C ASP A 344 12.95 -41.08 -9.52
N GLY A 345 14.03 -40.36 -9.23
CA GLY A 345 15.18 -40.16 -10.10
C GLY A 345 15.00 -39.06 -11.16
N GLY A 346 13.94 -38.27 -11.06
CA GLY A 346 13.76 -37.05 -11.85
C GLY A 346 14.64 -35.89 -11.36
N ASP A 347 14.69 -34.82 -12.15
CA ASP A 347 15.40 -33.59 -11.82
C ASP A 347 14.46 -32.37 -11.96
N ILE A 348 15.02 -31.17 -11.79
CA ILE A 348 14.26 -29.93 -11.94
C ILE A 348 13.67 -29.78 -13.35
N ASN A 349 14.31 -30.30 -14.39
CA ASN A 349 13.78 -30.23 -15.75
C ASN A 349 12.56 -31.13 -15.94
N THR A 350 12.55 -32.30 -15.30
CA THR A 350 11.35 -33.16 -15.22
C THR A 350 10.19 -32.40 -14.58
N ALA A 351 10.43 -31.75 -13.43
CA ALA A 351 9.40 -30.98 -12.73
C ALA A 351 8.91 -29.77 -13.54
N ARG A 352 9.83 -29.03 -14.18
CA ARG A 352 9.50 -27.90 -15.07
C ARG A 352 8.68 -28.34 -16.28
N THR A 353 9.02 -29.47 -16.89
CA THR A 353 8.25 -30.05 -18.00
C THR A 353 6.83 -30.41 -17.56
N ALA A 354 6.69 -31.03 -16.37
CA ALA A 354 5.39 -31.35 -15.80
C ALA A 354 4.54 -30.09 -15.53
N LEU A 355 5.15 -29.04 -14.97
CA LEU A 355 4.49 -27.75 -14.73
C LEU A 355 4.00 -27.10 -16.02
N LEU A 356 4.88 -26.92 -17.00
CA LEU A 356 4.52 -26.28 -18.27
C LEU A 356 3.43 -27.07 -19.00
N SER A 357 3.51 -28.40 -18.97
CA SER A 357 2.46 -29.28 -19.52
C SER A 357 1.15 -29.10 -18.76
N ALA A 358 1.18 -29.01 -17.43
CA ALA A 358 -0.01 -28.82 -16.61
C ALA A 358 -0.67 -27.46 -16.87
N LEU A 359 0.09 -26.38 -17.01
CA LEU A 359 -0.42 -25.05 -17.34
C LEU A 359 -1.04 -25.03 -18.74
N ASN A 360 -0.35 -25.60 -19.74
CA ASN A 360 -0.84 -25.67 -21.12
C ASN A 360 -2.10 -26.53 -21.26
N ALA A 361 -2.24 -27.59 -20.44
CA ALA A 361 -3.46 -28.39 -20.36
C ALA A 361 -4.66 -27.65 -19.72
N GLY A 362 -4.42 -26.46 -19.16
CA GLY A 362 -5.44 -25.61 -18.55
C GLY A 362 -5.76 -25.99 -17.11
N ARG A 363 -5.43 -25.08 -16.18
CA ARG A 363 -5.78 -25.17 -14.76
C ARG A 363 -6.60 -23.95 -14.36
N ASP A 364 -7.55 -24.15 -13.47
CA ASP A 364 -8.28 -23.04 -12.87
C ASP A 364 -7.52 -22.51 -11.65
N ASN A 365 -6.90 -23.41 -10.88
CA ASN A 365 -6.15 -23.07 -9.68
C ASN A 365 -4.79 -23.77 -9.63
N VAL A 366 -3.76 -23.04 -9.23
CA VAL A 366 -2.45 -23.57 -8.87
C VAL A 366 -2.16 -23.23 -7.41
N ASN A 367 -1.95 -24.26 -6.58
CA ASN A 367 -1.43 -24.12 -5.22
C ASN A 367 0.05 -24.43 -5.22
N TYR A 368 0.84 -23.58 -4.57
CA TYR A 368 2.25 -23.85 -4.34
C TYR A 368 2.59 -23.62 -2.86
N LEU A 369 3.31 -24.57 -2.25
CA LEU A 369 3.85 -24.49 -0.90
C LEU A 369 5.36 -24.74 -0.98
N GLY A 370 6.18 -23.82 -0.48
CA GLY A 370 7.64 -23.97 -0.61
C GLY A 370 8.43 -22.69 -0.53
N HIS A 371 9.73 -22.77 -0.84
CA HIS A 371 10.60 -21.60 -0.92
C HIS A 371 10.31 -20.75 -2.15
N GLY A 372 10.71 -19.48 -2.09
CA GLY A 372 10.42 -18.53 -3.16
C GLY A 372 11.34 -17.33 -3.10
N GLY A 373 11.75 -16.89 -4.29
CA GLY A 373 12.45 -15.63 -4.51
C GLY A 373 11.54 -14.65 -5.24
N MET A 374 11.96 -13.40 -5.35
CA MET A 374 11.21 -12.41 -6.13
C MET A 374 11.11 -12.83 -7.61
N ASP A 375 12.05 -13.65 -8.10
CA ASP A 375 12.13 -14.13 -9.47
C ASP A 375 11.67 -15.58 -9.68
N ARG A 376 11.38 -16.37 -8.62
CA ARG A 376 11.22 -17.83 -8.78
C ARG A 376 10.40 -18.56 -7.72
N PHE A 377 9.85 -19.70 -8.10
CA PHE A 377 9.49 -20.80 -7.19
C PHE A 377 10.68 -21.73 -6.98
N THR A 378 10.87 -22.18 -5.74
CA THR A 378 11.92 -23.09 -5.26
C THR A 378 13.33 -22.53 -5.44
N ALA A 379 14.32 -23.08 -4.72
CA ALA A 379 15.72 -22.68 -4.92
C ALA A 379 16.25 -23.15 -6.30
N GLU A 380 15.76 -24.30 -6.75
CA GLU A 380 16.08 -24.98 -8.01
C GLU A 380 15.50 -24.25 -9.23
N GLY A 381 14.50 -23.38 -9.06
CA GLY A 381 13.90 -22.61 -10.16
C GLY A 381 12.81 -23.39 -10.90
N LEU A 382 11.80 -23.87 -10.19
CA LEU A 382 10.67 -24.60 -10.78
C LEU A 382 9.84 -23.74 -11.75
N LEU A 383 9.70 -22.45 -11.45
CA LEU A 383 9.14 -21.44 -12.34
C LEU A 383 9.89 -20.14 -12.08
N THR A 384 10.40 -19.49 -13.13
CA THR A 384 11.16 -18.25 -13.01
C THR A 384 10.54 -17.13 -13.85
N THR A 385 10.89 -15.88 -13.57
CA THR A 385 10.46 -14.73 -14.40
C THR A 385 10.89 -14.88 -15.86
N ALA A 386 12.06 -15.45 -16.12
CA ALA A 386 12.54 -15.74 -17.47
C ALA A 386 11.60 -16.67 -18.26
N ASP A 387 10.87 -17.56 -17.58
CA ASP A 387 9.92 -18.49 -18.19
C ASP A 387 8.61 -17.83 -18.59
N VAL A 388 8.23 -16.75 -17.90
CA VAL A 388 6.90 -16.12 -18.02
C VAL A 388 6.64 -15.62 -19.44
N SER A 389 7.66 -15.04 -20.08
CA SER A 389 7.59 -14.57 -21.47
C SER A 389 7.30 -15.68 -22.48
N GLY A 390 7.58 -16.95 -22.13
CA GLY A 390 7.30 -18.14 -22.94
C GLY A 390 5.95 -18.78 -22.67
N LEU A 391 5.22 -18.35 -21.63
CA LEU A 391 3.93 -18.92 -21.28
C LEU A 391 2.87 -18.55 -22.33
N THR A 392 2.12 -19.57 -22.76
CA THR A 392 1.07 -19.51 -23.81
C THR A 392 -0.22 -20.22 -23.39
N ASN A 393 -0.38 -20.47 -22.08
CA ASN A 393 -1.53 -21.16 -21.54
C ASN A 393 -2.81 -20.31 -21.72
N ALA A 394 -3.66 -20.70 -22.67
CA ALA A 394 -4.92 -19.99 -22.96
C ALA A 394 -5.84 -19.88 -21.73
N ARG A 395 -5.79 -20.87 -20.84
CA ARG A 395 -6.43 -20.81 -19.53
C ARG A 395 -5.42 -20.35 -18.49
N THR A 396 -5.53 -19.09 -18.07
CA THR A 396 -4.68 -18.48 -17.05
C THR A 396 -5.22 -18.79 -15.64
N PRO A 397 -4.54 -19.62 -14.82
CA PRO A 397 -5.04 -19.96 -13.48
C PRO A 397 -5.02 -18.77 -12.54
N PHE A 398 -5.79 -18.83 -11.46
CA PHE A 398 -5.46 -18.08 -10.26
C PHE A 398 -4.46 -18.90 -9.42
N VAL A 399 -3.39 -18.23 -8.99
CA VAL A 399 -2.29 -18.84 -8.25
C VAL A 399 -2.40 -18.41 -6.80
N ASN A 400 -2.30 -19.36 -5.87
CA ASN A 400 -2.08 -19.07 -4.46
C ASN A 400 -0.78 -19.76 -4.03
N ALA A 401 0.24 -18.94 -3.84
CA ALA A 401 1.59 -19.37 -3.51
C ALA A 401 1.90 -19.00 -2.05
N LEU A 402 2.16 -20.02 -1.25
CA LEU A 402 2.40 -19.96 0.18
C LEU A 402 3.90 -20.11 0.37
N SER A 403 4.59 -19.01 0.11
CA SER A 403 6.03 -18.97 -0.09
C SER A 403 6.64 -17.69 0.47
N CYS A 404 7.79 -17.22 -0.02
CA CYS A 404 8.36 -15.91 0.30
C CYS A 404 8.33 -15.01 -0.94
N VAL A 405 8.03 -13.72 -0.74
CA VAL A 405 8.33 -12.58 -1.65
C VAL A 405 7.94 -12.68 -3.15
N ILE A 406 7.14 -13.65 -3.57
CA ILE A 406 6.70 -13.80 -4.97
C ILE A 406 5.95 -12.56 -5.47
N ASN A 407 5.15 -11.93 -4.59
CA ASN A 407 4.41 -10.70 -4.88
C ASN A 407 5.12 -9.48 -4.30
N ARG A 408 6.45 -9.45 -4.24
CA ARG A 408 7.19 -8.30 -3.71
C ARG A 408 7.26 -7.15 -4.73
N PHE A 409 6.09 -6.70 -5.17
CA PHE A 409 5.88 -5.65 -6.18
C PHE A 409 6.43 -4.30 -5.76
N ALA A 410 6.54 -4.03 -4.45
CA ALA A 410 6.93 -2.72 -3.96
C ALA A 410 8.42 -2.37 -4.13
N VAL A 411 9.23 -3.19 -4.80
CA VAL A 411 10.66 -2.92 -4.99
C VAL A 411 10.83 -2.02 -6.19
N ALA A 412 11.37 -0.83 -5.95
CA ALA A 412 11.56 0.14 -7.01
C ALA A 412 12.49 -0.40 -8.11
N GLY A 413 12.06 -0.33 -9.37
CA GLY A 413 12.78 -0.78 -10.56
C GLY A 413 12.89 -2.29 -10.71
N TYR A 414 12.02 -3.08 -10.07
CA TYR A 414 12.07 -4.54 -10.16
C TYR A 414 10.66 -5.17 -10.17
N ASP A 415 10.34 -5.84 -11.27
CA ASP A 415 9.08 -6.58 -11.41
C ASP A 415 9.21 -7.98 -10.79
N SER A 416 8.31 -8.29 -9.87
CA SER A 416 8.28 -9.59 -9.20
C SER A 416 7.62 -10.68 -10.07
N LEU A 417 7.90 -11.95 -9.78
CA LEU A 417 7.30 -13.10 -10.48
C LEU A 417 5.78 -13.03 -10.52
N GLY A 418 5.16 -12.59 -9.42
CA GLY A 418 3.72 -12.36 -9.36
C GLY A 418 3.21 -11.33 -10.36
N GLU A 419 3.94 -10.23 -10.58
CA GLU A 419 3.58 -9.18 -11.52
C GLU A 419 3.71 -9.65 -12.95
N GLU A 420 4.86 -10.22 -13.29
CA GLU A 420 5.13 -10.82 -14.59
C GLU A 420 4.03 -11.83 -14.96
N LEU A 421 3.64 -12.72 -14.04
CA LEU A 421 2.58 -13.69 -14.28
C LEU A 421 1.23 -13.02 -14.55
N VAL A 422 0.85 -11.99 -13.79
CA VAL A 422 -0.45 -11.30 -13.93
C VAL A 422 -0.48 -10.42 -15.17
N LEU A 423 0.64 -9.81 -15.57
CA LEU A 423 0.75 -8.92 -16.73
C LEU A 423 1.04 -9.66 -18.03
N ARG A 424 1.45 -10.93 -17.97
CA ARG A 424 1.70 -11.74 -19.18
C ARG A 424 0.48 -11.82 -20.10
N ASN A 425 0.54 -11.15 -21.24
CA ASN A 425 -0.49 -11.26 -22.27
C ASN A 425 -0.41 -12.63 -22.99
N GLY A 426 -1.57 -13.24 -23.23
CA GLY A 426 -1.66 -14.55 -23.91
C GLY A 426 -1.22 -15.76 -23.07
N GLY A 427 -0.97 -15.59 -21.77
CA GLY A 427 -0.58 -16.68 -20.87
C GLY A 427 -0.47 -16.22 -19.41
N GLY A 428 0.34 -16.91 -18.62
CA GLY A 428 0.60 -16.56 -17.23
C GLY A 428 -0.59 -16.86 -16.31
N ALA A 429 -0.88 -15.96 -15.38
CA ALA A 429 -1.95 -16.08 -14.40
C ALA A 429 -3.00 -14.96 -14.58
N ILE A 430 -4.24 -15.22 -14.13
CA ILE A 430 -5.28 -14.18 -14.05
C ILE A 430 -5.18 -13.38 -12.74
N ALA A 431 -4.68 -14.04 -11.69
CA ALA A 431 -4.44 -13.46 -10.39
C ALA A 431 -3.39 -14.29 -9.63
N VAL A 432 -2.62 -13.63 -8.76
CA VAL A 432 -1.63 -14.26 -7.88
C VAL A 432 -1.83 -13.73 -6.46
N TRP A 433 -2.19 -14.61 -5.53
CA TRP A 433 -2.24 -14.29 -4.10
C TRP A 433 -1.05 -14.93 -3.40
N SER A 434 -0.11 -14.09 -2.97
CA SER A 434 1.19 -14.51 -2.46
C SER A 434 1.79 -13.42 -1.56
N PRO A 435 2.81 -13.70 -0.74
CA PRO A 435 3.38 -12.69 0.13
C PRO A 435 4.32 -11.74 -0.60
N THR A 436 4.32 -10.50 -0.14
CA THR A 436 5.28 -9.42 -0.45
C THR A 436 6.55 -9.54 0.41
N GLY A 437 6.47 -10.24 1.53
CA GLY A 437 7.54 -10.39 2.53
C GLY A 437 7.88 -11.86 2.82
N LEU A 438 8.71 -12.07 3.85
CA LEU A 438 9.03 -13.41 4.33
C LEU A 438 7.81 -14.06 5.00
N SER A 439 7.56 -15.33 4.69
CA SER A 439 6.48 -16.13 5.26
C SER A 439 7.05 -17.27 6.12
N GLN A 440 6.27 -17.71 7.11
CA GLN A 440 6.62 -18.85 7.95
C GLN A 440 5.71 -20.03 7.60
N ASN A 441 6.28 -21.18 7.28
CA ASN A 441 5.53 -22.33 6.77
C ASN A 441 4.33 -22.73 7.66
N PRO A 442 4.45 -22.91 9.00
CA PRO A 442 3.30 -23.29 9.83
C PRO A 442 2.12 -22.31 9.75
N SER A 443 2.43 -21.01 9.66
CA SER A 443 1.43 -19.96 9.49
C SER A 443 0.86 -19.92 8.08
N ALA A 444 1.70 -20.15 7.06
CA ALA A 444 1.28 -20.21 5.66
C ALA A 444 0.30 -21.38 5.44
N VAL A 445 0.58 -22.56 6.00
CA VAL A 445 -0.30 -23.75 5.96
C VAL A 445 -1.66 -23.46 6.59
N LEU A 446 -1.68 -22.80 7.75
CA LEU A 446 -2.93 -22.41 8.42
C LEU A 446 -3.77 -21.45 7.56
N LEU A 447 -3.13 -20.49 6.89
CA LEU A 447 -3.78 -19.54 5.99
C LEU A 447 -4.26 -20.21 4.71
N ASN A 448 -3.46 -21.11 4.13
CA ASN A 448 -3.81 -21.89 2.95
C ASN A 448 -5.06 -22.73 3.20
N ARG A 449 -5.06 -23.47 4.33
CA ARG A 449 -6.24 -24.25 4.75
C ARG A 449 -7.48 -23.37 4.89
N ALA A 450 -7.34 -22.19 5.51
CA ALA A 450 -8.44 -21.24 5.65
C ALA A 450 -8.98 -20.73 4.30
N LEU A 451 -8.10 -20.56 3.30
CA LEU A 451 -8.52 -20.23 1.93
C LEU A 451 -9.31 -21.39 1.30
N TYR A 452 -8.79 -22.61 1.32
CA TYR A 452 -9.45 -23.76 0.69
C TYR A 452 -10.80 -24.10 1.33
N GLU A 453 -10.90 -23.99 2.67
CA GLU A 453 -12.18 -24.09 3.36
C GLU A 453 -13.14 -22.96 2.92
N SER A 454 -12.65 -21.74 2.72
CA SER A 454 -13.50 -20.63 2.24
C SER A 454 -13.98 -20.87 0.81
N ILE A 455 -13.14 -21.40 -0.08
CA ILE A 455 -13.52 -21.68 -1.47
C ILE A 455 -14.49 -22.87 -1.54
N TYR A 456 -14.12 -24.02 -0.98
CA TYR A 456 -14.79 -25.28 -1.24
C TYR A 456 -15.79 -25.71 -0.17
N THR A 457 -15.56 -25.34 1.09
CA THR A 457 -16.49 -25.66 2.19
C THR A 457 -17.57 -24.60 2.35
N ASP A 458 -17.18 -23.31 2.39
CA ASP A 458 -18.12 -22.20 2.51
C ASP A 458 -18.75 -21.81 1.15
N GLY A 459 -18.20 -22.33 0.04
CA GLY A 459 -18.68 -22.07 -1.31
C GLY A 459 -18.49 -20.61 -1.75
N LYS A 460 -17.44 -19.91 -1.28
CA LYS A 460 -17.14 -18.55 -1.75
C LYS A 460 -16.74 -18.60 -3.22
N LYS A 461 -17.58 -18.03 -4.08
CA LYS A 461 -17.43 -18.10 -5.54
C LYS A 461 -16.57 -16.99 -6.15
N VAL A 462 -16.22 -15.98 -5.37
CA VAL A 462 -15.40 -14.83 -5.77
C VAL A 462 -14.12 -14.84 -4.93
N PHE A 463 -12.97 -14.65 -5.57
CA PHE A 463 -11.67 -14.84 -4.92
C PHE A 463 -11.46 -13.89 -3.75
N GLY A 464 -11.78 -12.60 -3.92
CA GLY A 464 -11.72 -11.63 -2.83
C GLY A 464 -12.61 -11.98 -1.64
N ASP A 465 -13.81 -12.52 -1.87
CA ASP A 465 -14.68 -12.99 -0.77
C ASP A 465 -14.05 -14.18 -0.03
N ALA A 466 -13.37 -15.08 -0.75
CA ALA A 466 -12.65 -16.21 -0.16
C ALA A 466 -11.42 -15.74 0.63
N ILE A 467 -10.66 -14.76 0.11
CA ILE A 467 -9.50 -14.16 0.78
C ILE A 467 -9.93 -13.44 2.07
N VAL A 468 -10.97 -12.61 2.03
CA VAL A 468 -11.51 -11.93 3.22
C VAL A 468 -11.92 -12.95 4.29
N ALA A 469 -12.62 -14.01 3.89
CA ALA A 469 -13.01 -15.09 4.81
C ALA A 469 -11.79 -15.83 5.38
N ALA A 470 -10.78 -16.12 4.54
CA ALA A 470 -9.55 -16.80 4.95
C ALA A 470 -8.75 -15.99 5.97
N LEU A 471 -8.54 -14.69 5.72
CA LEU A 471 -7.84 -13.78 6.63
C LEU A 471 -8.53 -13.68 7.99
N ASN A 472 -9.87 -13.60 7.99
CA ASN A 472 -10.65 -13.53 9.22
C ASN A 472 -10.66 -14.89 9.97
N LYS A 473 -10.75 -16.03 9.27
CA LYS A 473 -10.61 -17.37 9.86
C LYS A 473 -9.22 -17.59 10.46
N TYR A 474 -8.17 -17.17 9.77
CA TYR A 474 -6.79 -17.24 10.27
C TYR A 474 -6.65 -16.46 11.58
N ALA A 475 -7.17 -15.24 11.63
CA ALA A 475 -7.14 -14.41 12.84
C ALA A 475 -7.93 -15.07 13.99
N ALA A 476 -9.12 -15.61 13.70
CA ALA A 476 -9.96 -16.30 14.69
C ALA A 476 -9.31 -17.58 15.27
N ARG A 477 -8.37 -18.19 14.54
CA ARG A 477 -7.59 -19.35 14.98
C ARG A 477 -6.38 -18.98 15.83
N GLY A 478 -6.17 -17.70 16.13
CA GLY A 478 -5.00 -17.23 16.87
C GLY A 478 -3.71 -17.30 16.05
N GLY A 479 -3.80 -17.26 14.72
CA GLY A 479 -2.63 -17.20 13.86
C GLY A 479 -1.79 -15.94 14.12
N VAL A 480 -0.49 -16.02 13.80
CA VAL A 480 0.48 -14.93 13.97
C VAL A 480 0.06 -13.69 13.19
N GLU A 481 -0.26 -12.61 13.90
CA GLU A 481 -0.98 -11.45 13.37
C GLU A 481 -0.30 -10.76 12.17
N TRP A 482 1.03 -10.72 12.13
CA TRP A 482 1.78 -10.04 11.07
C TRP A 482 1.80 -10.82 9.75
N MET A 483 1.70 -12.16 9.81
CA MET A 483 1.87 -13.04 8.66
C MET A 483 0.84 -12.78 7.53
N PRO A 484 -0.47 -12.75 7.79
CA PRO A 484 -1.45 -12.47 6.73
C PRO A 484 -1.37 -11.03 6.19
N LYS A 485 -0.71 -10.09 6.88
CA LYS A 485 -0.58 -8.70 6.41
C LYS A 485 0.27 -8.61 5.15
N VAL A 486 1.26 -9.48 4.98
CA VAL A 486 2.12 -9.45 3.79
C VAL A 486 1.52 -10.17 2.58
N TYR A 487 0.37 -10.85 2.71
CA TYR A 487 -0.27 -11.52 1.58
C TYR A 487 -1.14 -10.56 0.77
N THR A 488 -0.68 -10.23 -0.43
CA THR A 488 -1.36 -9.31 -1.35
C THR A 488 -1.89 -10.07 -2.56
N LEU A 489 -3.08 -9.71 -3.01
CA LEU A 489 -3.64 -10.18 -4.27
C LEU A 489 -3.17 -9.25 -5.39
N LEU A 490 -2.39 -9.80 -6.33
CA LEU A 490 -2.19 -9.18 -7.64
C LEU A 490 -3.29 -9.71 -8.58
N GLY A 491 -4.10 -8.82 -9.13
CA GLY A 491 -5.28 -9.11 -9.95
C GLY A 491 -6.58 -8.55 -9.35
N ASP A 492 -7.68 -8.82 -10.04
CA ASP A 492 -9.01 -8.32 -9.71
C ASP A 492 -9.58 -8.99 -8.42
N PRO A 493 -9.92 -8.22 -7.36
CA PRO A 493 -10.53 -8.76 -6.15
C PRO A 493 -11.94 -9.34 -6.36
N ALA A 494 -12.64 -8.96 -7.42
CA ALA A 494 -13.95 -9.51 -7.76
C ALA A 494 -13.87 -10.72 -8.71
N LEU A 495 -12.69 -11.30 -8.93
CA LEU A 495 -12.49 -12.45 -9.81
C LEU A 495 -13.40 -13.63 -9.41
N PRO A 496 -14.30 -14.09 -10.30
CA PRO A 496 -15.11 -15.28 -10.06
C PRO A 496 -14.26 -16.54 -10.25
N ILE A 497 -14.27 -17.43 -9.26
CA ILE A 497 -13.44 -18.65 -9.20
C ILE A 497 -14.26 -19.95 -9.21
N LEU A 498 -15.59 -19.85 -9.05
CA LEU A 498 -16.51 -20.98 -9.16
C LEU A 498 -17.74 -20.60 -10.02
N PRO A 499 -18.35 -21.56 -10.74
CA PRO A 499 -19.54 -21.31 -11.56
C PRO A 499 -20.74 -20.74 -10.77
N GLY A 500 -21.55 -19.94 -11.47
CA GLY A 500 -22.71 -19.28 -10.87
C GLY A 500 -22.33 -18.28 -9.77
N ALA A 501 -21.13 -17.68 -9.88
CA ALA A 501 -20.79 -16.47 -9.16
C ALA A 501 -21.76 -15.38 -9.61
N HIS A 502 -22.76 -15.10 -8.77
CA HIS A 502 -23.62 -13.95 -8.94
C HIS A 502 -23.27 -12.96 -7.84
N TYR A 503 -23.01 -11.72 -8.22
CA TYR A 503 -22.86 -10.60 -7.29
C TYR A 503 -24.24 -10.19 -6.73
N ALA A 504 -24.98 -11.16 -6.18
CA ALA A 504 -26.32 -10.92 -5.66
C ALA A 504 -26.23 -9.94 -4.48
N HIS A 505 -26.95 -8.82 -4.59
CA HIS A 505 -27.05 -7.83 -3.52
C HIS A 505 -27.79 -8.44 -2.31
N LYS A 506 -27.09 -9.13 -1.41
CA LYS A 506 -27.59 -9.25 -0.04
C LYS A 506 -27.54 -7.84 0.54
N ARG A 507 -28.71 -7.18 0.59
CA ARG A 507 -28.92 -5.92 1.31
C ARG A 507 -28.35 -6.06 2.71
N ASN A 508 -27.13 -5.59 2.94
CA ASN A 508 -26.72 -5.19 4.28
C ASN A 508 -27.40 -3.87 4.59
N ALA A 509 -28.72 -3.92 4.77
CA ALA A 509 -29.45 -2.82 5.38
C ALA A 509 -28.99 -2.75 6.85
N ARG A 510 -27.95 -1.97 7.12
CA ARG A 510 -27.66 -1.57 8.50
C ARG A 510 -28.82 -0.69 8.97
N PRO A 511 -29.35 -0.90 10.19
CA PRO A 511 -30.37 -0.02 10.73
C PRO A 511 -29.77 1.38 10.89
N VAL A 512 -30.43 2.36 10.28
CA VAL A 512 -30.15 3.77 10.51
C VAL A 512 -30.34 4.02 12.01
N ARG A 513 -29.26 4.36 12.73
CA ARG A 513 -29.39 4.89 14.09
C ARG A 513 -30.05 6.25 13.98
N VAL A 514 -31.37 6.28 14.15
CA VAL A 514 -32.10 7.52 14.42
C VAL A 514 -31.61 8.03 15.77
N ARG A 515 -30.89 9.16 15.77
CA ARG A 515 -30.71 9.94 16.99
C ARG A 515 -32.10 10.37 17.44
N LYS A 516 -32.58 9.84 18.57
CA LYS A 516 -33.65 10.50 19.31
C LYS A 516 -33.12 11.86 19.74
N SER A 517 -33.66 12.93 19.17
CA SER A 517 -33.71 14.22 19.83
C SER A 517 -34.62 14.04 21.05
N GLY A 518 -34.03 14.03 22.24
CA GLY A 518 -34.74 14.17 23.50
C GLY A 518 -34.86 15.66 23.83
N GLU A 519 -36.03 16.00 24.33
CA GLU A 519 -36.52 17.30 24.81
C GLU A 519 -35.65 17.97 25.86
#